data_AF-A0A7V4LS09-F1
#
_entry.id   AF-A0A7V4LS09-F1
#
_cell.length_a   1.000
_cell.length_b   1.000
_cell.length_c   1.000
_cell.angle_alpha   90.00
_cell.angle_beta   90.00
_cell.angle_gamma   90.00
#
_symmetry.space_group_name_H-M   'P 1'
#
loop_
_entity.id
_entity.type
_entity.pdbx_description
1 polymer ?
#
loop_
_entity_poly.entity_id
_entity_poly.type
_entity_poly.pdbx_seq_one_letter_code
_entity_poly.pdbx_strand_id
1 'polypeptide(L)' 'MKIIAKAPCRVDLAGGTLDIWPLYLFHPGAVTVNFAIDVYAGCTIEPRRDRRILIRSEDLAAAQAFSCLDDLRRRRGH' A
#
# COMPACT_ATOMS: atom_id res chain seq x y z
N MET A 1 -11.07 9.14 -18.24
CA MET A 1 -11.39 9.23 -16.80
C MET A 1 -10.11 8.99 -16.01
N LYS A 2 -9.76 9.84 -15.05
CA LYS A 2 -8.56 9.67 -14.22
C LYS A 2 -9.00 9.54 -12.77
N ILE A 3 -8.53 8.52 -12.06
CA ILE A 3 -8.82 8.30 -10.63
C ILE A 3 -7.56 8.64 -9.84
N ILE A 4 -7.73 9.41 -8.77
CA ILE A 4 -6.64 9.82 -7.88
C ILE A 4 -7.05 9.44 -6.46
N ALA A 5 -6.14 8.76 -5.75
CA ALA A 5 -6.33 8.37 -4.36
C ALA A 5 -5.09 8.75 -3.53
N LYS A 6 -5.30 9.03 -2.24
CA LYS A 6 -4.23 9.29 -1.26
C LYS A 6 -4.54 8.61 0.07
N ALA A 7 -3.51 8.16 0.76
CA ALA A 7 -3.59 7.59 2.10
C ALA A 7 -2.58 8.31 3.02
N PRO A 8 -3.00 8.81 4.20
CA PRO A 8 -2.08 9.43 5.13
C PRO A 8 -1.17 8.39 5.80
N CYS A 9 0.08 8.75 6.02
CA CYS A 9 1.00 8.02 6.89
C CYS A 9 0.50 8.11 8.34
N ARG A 10 0.77 7.06 9.13
CA ARG A 10 0.47 7.04 10.56
C ARG A 10 1.74 7.14 11.40
N VAL A 11 1.61 7.66 12.61
CA VAL A 11 2.61 7.60 13.67
C VAL A 11 2.00 6.93 14.89
N ASP A 12 2.78 6.10 15.55
CA ASP A 12 2.36 5.43 16.78
C ASP A 12 2.75 6.29 17.99
N LEU A 13 1.75 6.66 18.78
CA LEU A 13 1.94 7.38 20.04
C LEU A 13 2.31 6.42 21.17
N ALA A 14 1.64 5.28 21.23
CA ALA A 14 1.84 4.28 22.27
C ALA A 14 1.51 2.86 21.76
N GLY A 15 2.23 1.87 22.26
CA GLY A 15 1.94 0.46 22.01
C GLY A 15 2.16 0.00 20.57
N GLY A 16 2.85 0.77 19.73
CA GLY A 16 3.02 0.45 18.29
C GLY A 16 3.49 -0.97 18.03
N THR A 17 4.49 -1.47 18.76
CA THR A 17 5.03 -2.83 18.58
C THR A 17 4.05 -3.95 18.98
N LEU A 18 3.02 -3.64 19.78
CA LEU A 18 2.07 -4.66 20.24
C LEU A 18 1.18 -5.16 19.09
N ASP A 19 1.03 -4.41 17.99
CA ASP A 19 0.28 -4.84 16.81
C ASP A 19 0.96 -5.98 16.02
N ILE A 20 2.24 -6.27 16.32
CA ILE A 20 2.99 -7.35 15.70
C ILE A 20 2.55 -8.68 16.30
N TRP A 21 2.11 -9.60 15.45
CA TRP A 21 1.83 -10.98 15.87
C TRP A 21 3.11 -11.70 16.35
N PRO A 22 3.09 -12.45 17.46
CA PRO A 22 1.99 -12.70 18.40
C PRO A 22 2.05 -11.83 19.68
N LEU A 23 2.75 -10.69 19.67
CA LEU A 23 3.21 -10.00 20.88
C LEU A 23 2.08 -9.55 21.82
N TYR A 24 0.94 -9.08 21.27
CA TYR A 24 -0.21 -8.71 22.10
C TYR A 24 -0.78 -9.87 22.93
N LEU A 25 -0.59 -11.13 22.52
CA LEU A 25 -1.09 -12.29 23.27
C LEU A 25 -0.40 -12.45 24.62
N PHE A 26 0.81 -11.91 24.79
CA PHE A 26 1.58 -11.98 26.02
C PHE A 26 1.38 -10.77 26.94
N HIS A 27 0.60 -9.77 26.52
CA HIS A 27 0.35 -8.54 27.28
C HIS A 27 -1.15 -8.34 27.49
N PRO A 28 -1.70 -8.81 28.62
CA PRO A 28 -3.09 -8.55 28.98
C PRO A 28 -3.40 -7.05 28.95
N GLY A 29 -4.45 -6.65 28.23
CA GLY A 29 -4.82 -5.24 28.08
C GLY A 29 -3.95 -4.47 27.07
N ALA A 30 -3.28 -5.15 26.13
CA ALA A 30 -2.55 -4.50 25.04
C ALA A 30 -3.46 -3.51 24.27
N VAL A 31 -2.96 -2.28 24.13
CA VAL A 31 -3.61 -1.20 23.37
C VAL A 31 -2.56 -0.51 22.51
N THR A 32 -2.93 -0.19 21.28
CA THR A 32 -2.15 0.67 20.38
C THR A 32 -2.87 2.00 20.18
N VAL A 33 -2.16 3.11 20.31
CA VAL A 33 -2.67 4.45 20.00
C VAL A 33 -1.84 5.03 18.87
N ASN A 34 -2.49 5.31 17.74
CA ASN A 34 -1.85 5.91 16.57
C ASN A 34 -2.73 7.02 15.99
N PHE A 35 -2.12 7.88 15.19
CA PHE A 35 -2.84 8.94 14.48
C PHE A 35 -2.23 9.16 13.10
N ALA A 36 -3.07 9.60 12.16
CA ALA A 36 -2.62 9.98 10.82
C ALA A 36 -1.94 11.36 10.87
N ILE A 37 -0.90 11.54 10.06
CA ILE A 37 -0.21 12.82 9.87
C ILE A 37 -0.42 13.34 8.44
N ASP A 38 0.02 14.57 8.19
CA ASP A 38 -0.11 15.27 6.90
C ASP A 38 0.92 14.85 5.83
N VAL A 39 1.53 13.68 6.00
CA VAL A 39 2.38 13.01 5.00
C VAL A 39 1.55 11.94 4.30
N TYR A 40 1.58 11.87 2.97
CA TYR A 40 0.67 11.01 2.20
C TYR A 40 1.40 10.13 1.19
N ALA A 41 0.91 8.90 1.03
CA ALA A 41 1.15 8.08 -0.16
C ALA A 41 0.05 8.33 -1.19
N GLY A 42 0.43 8.51 -2.45
CA GLY A 42 -0.50 8.83 -3.55
C GLY A 42 -0.52 7.73 -4.62
N CYS A 43 -1.67 7.55 -5.27
CA CYS A 43 -1.81 6.69 -6.45
C CYS A 43 -2.72 7.35 -7.49
N THR A 44 -2.36 7.20 -8.75
CA THR A 44 -3.16 7.65 -9.90
C THR A 44 -3.37 6.48 -10.84
N ILE A 45 -4.62 6.30 -11.29
CA ILE A 45 -4.99 5.32 -12.30
C ILE A 45 -5.63 6.05 -13.48
N GLU A 46 -5.13 5.76 -14.67
CA GLU A 46 -5.64 6.33 -15.93
C GLU A 46 -5.76 5.24 -17.00
N PRO A 47 -6.85 5.25 -17.79
CA PRO A 47 -7.01 4.36 -18.93
C PRO A 47 -6.02 4.77 -20.01
N ARG A 48 -5.44 3.76 -20.64
CA ARG A 48 -4.52 3.94 -21.76
C ARG A 48 -5.25 3.67 -23.07
N ARG A 49 -4.66 4.16 -24.17
CA ARG A 49 -5.15 3.89 -25.53
C ARG A 49 -4.71 2.52 -26.06
N ASP A 50 -3.77 1.88 -25.39
CA ASP A 50 -3.32 0.52 -25.66
C ASP A 50 -4.04 -0.50 -24.76
N ARG A 51 -3.90 -1.79 -25.07
CA ARG A 51 -4.45 -2.89 -24.25
C ARG A 51 -3.46 -3.38 -23.18
N ARG A 52 -2.58 -2.51 -22.70
CA ARG A 52 -1.52 -2.87 -21.75
C ARG A 52 -1.81 -2.30 -20.37
N ILE A 53 -1.29 -2.97 -19.35
CA ILE A 53 -1.30 -2.48 -17.97
C ILE A 53 0.14 -2.07 -17.63
N LEU A 54 0.32 -0.82 -17.20
CA LEU A 54 1.60 -0.30 -16.72
C LEU A 54 1.45 0.02 -15.24
N ILE A 55 2.28 -0.60 -14.40
CA ILE A 55 2.42 -0.27 -12.98
C ILE A 55 3.75 0.43 -12.82
N ARG A 56 3.73 1.66 -12.29
CA ARG A 56 4.92 2.46 -12.02
C ARG A 56 4.89 2.91 -10.56
N SER A 57 6.02 2.75 -9.88
CA SER A 57 6.31 3.32 -8.57
C SER A 57 7.38 4.38 -8.76
N GLU A 58 7.06 5.62 -8.36
CA GLU A 58 7.99 6.74 -8.47
C GLU A 58 9.02 6.73 -7.34
N ASP A 59 8.57 6.36 -6.14
CA ASP A 59 9.35 6.25 -4.90
C ASP A 59 10.40 5.14 -4.95
N LEU A 60 10.15 4.05 -5.68
CA LEU A 60 11.12 2.96 -5.88
C LEU A 60 11.83 3.01 -7.25
N ALA A 61 11.55 4.03 -8.06
CA ALA A 61 12.05 4.15 -9.44
C ALA A 61 11.84 2.86 -10.27
N ALA A 62 10.69 2.19 -10.10
CA ALA A 62 10.41 0.89 -10.68
C ALA A 62 9.19 0.93 -11.62
N ALA A 63 9.21 0.13 -12.67
CA ALA A 63 8.09 -0.02 -13.59
C ALA A 63 7.96 -1.45 -14.11
N GLN A 64 6.71 -1.90 -14.29
CA GLN A 64 6.38 -3.19 -14.86
C GLN A 64 5.22 -3.06 -15.85
N ALA A 65 5.34 -3.72 -16.99
CA ALA A 65 4.33 -3.73 -18.04
C ALA A 65 3.78 -5.14 -18.24
N PHE A 66 2.47 -5.22 -18.43
CA PHE A 66 1.73 -6.46 -18.61
C PHE A 66 0.82 -6.35 -19.82
N SER A 67 0.64 -7.48 -20.50
CA SER A 67 -0.19 -7.57 -21.71
C SER A 67 -1.69 -7.66 -21.41
N CYS A 68 -2.06 -8.18 -20.24
CA CYS A 68 -3.44 -8.29 -19.78
C CYS A 68 -3.51 -8.53 -18.26
N LEU A 69 -4.73 -8.61 -17.71
CA LEU A 69 -4.94 -8.83 -16.28
C LEU A 69 -4.47 -10.22 -15.80
N ASP A 70 -4.56 -11.25 -16.64
CA ASP A 70 -4.11 -12.59 -16.28
C ASP A 70 -2.58 -12.68 -16.19
N ASP A 71 -1.88 -11.96 -17.06
CA ASP A 71 -0.43 -11.78 -17.02
C ASP A 71 0.02 -11.12 -15.72
N LEU A 72 -0.68 -10.06 -15.30
CA LEU A 72 -0.46 -9.41 -14.00
C LEU A 72 -0.70 -10.37 -12.81
N ARG A 73 -1.80 -11.15 -12.85
CA ARG A 73 -2.17 -12.08 -11.76
C ARG A 73 -1.13 -13.18 -11.55
N ARG A 74 -0.59 -13.76 -12.64
CA ARG A 74 0.42 -14.82 -12.56
C ARG A 74 1.69 -14.37 -11.83
N ARG A 75 2.06 -13.09 -11.95
CA ARG A 75 3.28 -12.55 -11.32
C ARG A 75 3.12 -12.22 -9.83
N ARG A 76 1.89 -12.18 -9.31
CA ARG A 76 1.57 -11.85 -7.91
C ARG A 76 1.73 -13.03 -6.95
N GLY A 77 2.08 -14.22 -7.45
CA GLY A 77 2.17 -15.48 -6.69
C GLY A 77 3.55 -15.81 -6.11
N HIS A 78 4.44 -14.84 -5.94
CA HIS A 78 5.72 -14.98 -5.26
C HIS A 78 5.77 -14.10 -4.02
#